data_AF-A0A8C3RMU8-F1
#
_entry.id   AF-A0A8C3RMU8-F1
#
_cell.length_a   1.000
_cell.length_b   1.000
_cell.length_c   1.000
_cell.angle_alpha   90.00
_cell.angle_beta   90.00
_cell.angle_gamma   90.00
#
_symmetry.space_group_name_H-M   'P 1'
#
loop_
_entity.id
_entity.type
_entity.pdbx_description
1 polymer ?
#
loop_
_entity_poly.entity_id
_entity_poly.type
_entity_poly.pdbx_seq_one_letter_code
_entity_poly.pdbx_strand_id
1 'polypeptide(L)'
;MVSLASVYPCSPSLSFPPESSTPLMRSLFLCLFPDGSGCKVCPRDWLPHRDKCYWVSKESMFWSESFKDCEMRTSQMLVIQDREEMEFIQNITQGTNLVWIGLTIKSPEKKWTWVDTSPLDQSLFPVTGSAEGNSCGMIRRNRINSESCNTEFKWICQMEAILL
;
A
#
# COMPACT_ATOMS: atom_id res chain seq x y z
N MET A 1 18.43 24.90 2.02
CA MET A 1 17.67 23.76 2.56
C MET A 1 16.20 24.06 2.38
N VAL A 2 15.59 23.50 1.34
CA VAL A 2 14.15 23.59 1.11
C VAL A 2 13.62 22.19 1.38
N SER A 3 12.95 22.01 2.52
CA SER A 3 12.20 20.79 2.80
C SER A 3 10.72 21.17 2.79
N LEU A 4 10.13 21.08 1.61
CA LEU A 4 8.69 21.09 1.43
C LEU A 4 8.19 19.67 1.73
N ALA A 5 7.62 19.47 2.91
CA ALA A 5 6.67 18.39 3.12
C ALA A 5 5.30 19.05 3.32
N SER A 6 4.51 18.99 2.25
CA SER A 6 3.14 19.46 2.20
C SER A 6 2.30 18.73 3.23
N VAL A 7 2.00 19.43 4.33
CA VAL A 7 0.81 19.15 5.12
C VAL A 7 -0.38 19.49 4.21
N TYR A 8 -1.06 18.49 3.67
CA TYR A 8 -2.41 18.70 3.14
C TYR A 8 -3.40 18.42 4.26
N PRO A 9 -3.98 19.46 4.88
CA PRO A 9 -5.10 19.28 5.79
C PRO A 9 -6.35 18.89 4.97
N CYS A 10 -7.15 17.95 5.48
CA CYS A 10 -8.59 18.15 5.40
C CYS A 10 -8.85 19.48 6.10
N SER A 11 -9.14 20.53 5.34
CA SER A 11 -9.25 21.89 5.85
C SER A 11 -10.61 22.07 6.54
N PRO A 12 -10.63 22.51 7.81
CA PRO A 12 -11.64 23.46 8.25
C PRO A 12 -10.91 24.77 8.54
N SER A 13 -11.19 25.77 7.73
CA SER A 13 -10.89 27.16 8.06
C SER A 13 -11.72 27.58 9.28
N LEU A 14 -11.23 27.34 10.49
CA LEU A 14 -11.74 27.98 11.70
C LEU A 14 -10.59 28.34 12.63
N SER A 15 -10.34 29.65 12.72
CA SER A 15 -9.49 30.31 13.69
C SER A 15 -9.83 29.88 15.12
N PHE A 16 -8.87 29.28 15.83
CA PHE A 16 -8.94 29.11 17.28
C PHE A 16 -8.43 30.37 18.00
N PRO A 17 -9.15 30.90 19.01
CA PRO A 17 -8.61 31.90 19.93
C PRO A 17 -7.70 31.26 20.99
N PRO A 18 -6.80 32.03 21.65
CA PRO A 18 -5.83 31.49 22.60
C PRO A 18 -6.40 31.33 24.02
N GLU A 19 -5.90 30.26 24.68
CA GLU A 19 -5.81 29.96 26.12
C GLU A 19 -7.05 29.98 27.03
N SER A 20 -7.36 28.84 27.67
CA SER A 20 -7.28 28.69 29.14
C SER A 20 -7.71 27.28 29.62
N SER A 21 -6.82 26.68 30.42
CA SER A 21 -7.04 25.75 31.54
C SER A 21 -8.35 24.93 31.63
N THR A 22 -8.29 23.63 31.34
CA THR A 22 -8.80 22.52 32.20
C THR A 22 -8.37 21.16 31.62
N PRO A 23 -7.90 20.19 32.42
CA PRO A 23 -7.72 18.81 31.99
C PRO A 23 -9.06 18.06 32.16
N LEU A 24 -9.39 17.17 31.21
CA LEU A 24 -10.60 16.34 31.14
C LEU A 24 -11.78 16.93 30.36
N MET A 25 -11.57 17.19 29.07
CA MET A 25 -12.45 16.62 28.04
C MET A 25 -11.60 16.34 26.81
N ARG A 26 -11.33 15.05 26.56
CA ARG A 26 -10.85 14.61 25.25
C ARG A 26 -12.02 14.83 24.29
N SER A 27 -12.08 16.02 23.71
CA SER A 27 -13.00 16.37 22.64
C SER A 27 -12.73 15.40 21.49
N LEU A 28 -13.62 14.40 21.34
CA LEU A 28 -13.74 13.65 20.10
C LEU A 28 -14.22 14.66 19.05
N PHE A 29 -13.27 15.24 18.32
CA PHE A 29 -13.58 15.86 17.05
C PHE A 29 -14.04 14.75 16.11
N LEU A 30 -15.33 14.47 16.14
CA LEU A 30 -15.99 13.64 15.15
C LEU A 30 -15.96 14.41 13.84
N CYS A 31 -14.99 14.10 13.01
CA CYS A 31 -15.01 14.50 11.62
C CYS A 31 -16.11 13.68 10.91
N LEU A 32 -17.37 14.12 11.05
CA LEU A 32 -18.50 13.59 10.31
C LEU A 32 -18.55 14.31 8.96
N PHE A 33 -18.27 13.58 7.88
CA PHE A 33 -18.54 14.08 6.54
C PHE A 33 -20.07 14.10 6.31
N PRO A 34 -20.60 15.07 5.51
CA PRO A 34 -22.03 15.22 5.27
C PRO A 34 -22.67 14.06 4.49
N ASP A 35 -21.89 13.09 4.03
CA ASP A 35 -22.33 11.87 3.33
C ASP A 35 -22.51 10.66 4.27
N GLY A 36 -22.27 10.83 5.58
CA GLY A 36 -22.36 9.74 6.56
C GLY A 36 -21.22 8.72 6.46
N SER A 37 -20.20 9.00 5.65
CA SER A 37 -18.97 8.21 5.66
C SER A 37 -18.08 8.69 6.82
N GLY A 38 -17.77 7.78 7.75
CA GLY A 38 -16.87 8.08 8.87
C GLY A 38 -15.46 8.42 8.39
N CYS A 39 -14.65 9.00 9.26
CA CYS A 39 -13.27 9.31 8.91
C CYS A 39 -12.43 8.05 8.77
N LYS A 40 -11.77 7.91 7.61
CA LYS A 40 -10.81 6.84 7.36
C LYS A 40 -9.41 7.34 7.69
N VAL A 41 -8.73 6.65 8.60
CA VAL A 41 -7.38 7.03 9.04
C VAL A 41 -6.38 5.89 8.81
N CYS A 42 -5.15 6.27 8.47
CA CYS A 42 -4.03 5.37 8.31
C CYS A 42 -3.04 5.50 9.47
N PRO A 43 -2.31 4.43 9.82
CA PRO A 43 -1.21 4.53 10.78
C PRO A 43 -0.15 5.54 10.32
N ARG A 44 0.66 6.01 11.27
CA ARG A 44 1.77 6.91 10.96
C ARG A 44 2.72 6.26 9.95
N ASP A 45 3.20 7.06 8.99
CA ASP A 45 4.12 6.64 7.93
C ASP A 45 3.52 5.70 6.88
N TRP A 46 2.19 5.49 6.90
CA TRP A 46 1.43 4.86 5.82
C TRP A 46 0.76 5.92 4.94
N LEU A 47 0.73 5.67 3.64
CA LEU A 47 0.13 6.54 2.64
C LEU A 47 -1.35 6.15 2.45
N PRO A 48 -2.31 7.07 2.67
CA PRO A 48 -3.71 6.81 2.42
C PRO A 48 -4.02 6.88 0.92
N HIS A 49 -4.82 5.93 0.42
CA HIS A 49 -5.44 6.03 -0.90
C HIS A 49 -6.75 5.22 -0.92
N ARG A 50 -7.86 5.93 -1.18
CA ARG A 50 -9.22 5.43 -1.03
C ARG A 50 -9.45 4.82 0.37
N ASP A 51 -9.74 3.52 0.40
CA ASP A 51 -10.12 2.79 1.61
C ASP A 51 -8.95 1.98 2.17
N LYS A 52 -7.74 2.19 1.64
CA LYS A 52 -6.53 1.44 2.00
C LYS A 52 -5.41 2.37 2.45
N CYS A 53 -4.51 1.78 3.21
CA CYS A 53 -3.26 2.36 3.65
C CYS A 53 -2.11 1.56 3.05
N TYR A 54 -1.06 2.24 2.58
CA TYR A 54 0.09 1.60 1.93
C TYR A 54 1.39 1.98 2.62
N TRP A 55 2.28 1.01 2.79
CA TRP A 55 3.62 1.23 3.32
C TRP A 55 4.65 0.69 2.35
N VAL A 56 5.61 1.53 1.98
CA VAL A 56 6.70 1.18 1.06
C VAL A 56 7.97 1.01 1.88
N SER A 57 8.64 -0.12 1.70
CA SER A 57 9.88 -0.40 2.41
C SER A 57 11.01 0.55 1.99
N LYS A 58 11.91 0.82 2.94
CA LYS A 58 13.18 1.52 2.66
C LYS A 58 14.28 0.55 2.25
N GLU A 59 14.24 -0.66 2.80
CA GLU A 59 15.18 -1.75 2.58
C GLU A 59 14.74 -2.65 1.43
N SER A 60 15.65 -3.49 0.96
CA SER A 60 15.35 -4.54 -0.02
C SER A 60 15.54 -5.91 0.62
N MET A 61 14.66 -6.85 0.31
CA MET A 61 14.65 -8.20 0.87
C MET A 61 14.16 -9.22 -0.17
N PHE A 62 14.35 -10.50 0.11
CA PHE A 62 13.73 -11.57 -0.68
C PHE A 62 12.22 -11.54 -0.54
N TRP A 63 11.51 -12.02 -1.57
CA TRP A 63 10.04 -11.96 -1.59
C TRP A 63 9.42 -12.61 -0.34
N SER A 64 9.97 -13.75 0.09
CA SER A 64 9.46 -14.48 1.26
C SER A 64 9.66 -13.74 2.59
N GLU A 65 10.69 -12.92 2.71
CA GLU A 65 10.96 -12.09 3.90
C GLU A 65 10.08 -10.86 3.89
N SER A 66 9.92 -10.22 2.73
CA SER A 66 8.99 -9.12 2.50
C SER A 66 7.53 -9.52 2.83
N PHE A 67 7.11 -10.72 2.42
CA PHE A 67 5.80 -11.26 2.77
C PHE A 67 5.60 -11.36 4.29
N LYS A 68 6.58 -11.94 5.00
CA LYS A 68 6.54 -12.07 6.47
C LYS A 68 6.58 -10.72 7.18
N ASP A 69 7.33 -9.74 6.66
CA ASP A 69 7.35 -8.38 7.23
C ASP A 69 5.96 -7.74 7.18
N CYS A 70 5.22 -7.89 6.07
CA CYS A 70 3.84 -7.41 6.01
C CYS A 70 2.94 -8.11 7.05
N GLU A 71 3.06 -9.43 7.22
CA GLU A 71 2.29 -10.17 8.25
C GLU A 71 2.63 -9.69 9.67
N MET A 72 3.92 -9.48 9.98
CA MET A 72 4.36 -8.96 11.28
C MET A 72 3.82 -7.55 11.57
N ARG A 73 3.55 -6.75 10.52
CA ARG A 73 2.89 -5.44 10.62
C ARG A 73 1.37 -5.53 10.76
N THR A 74 0.80 -6.72 10.88
CA THR A 74 -0.66 -6.96 10.85
C THR A 74 -1.27 -6.38 9.55
N SER A 75 -0.57 -6.60 8.44
CA SER A 75 -0.93 -6.10 7.11
C SER A 75 -0.72 -7.20 6.08
N GLN A 76 -1.08 -6.92 4.83
CA GLN A 76 -0.91 -7.85 3.72
C GLN A 76 0.06 -7.29 2.71
N MET A 77 0.80 -8.14 2.00
CA MET A 77 1.54 -7.69 0.83
C MET A 77 0.57 -7.17 -0.26
N LEU A 78 0.99 -6.17 -1.02
CA LEU A 78 0.15 -5.47 -2.01
C LEU A 78 -0.54 -6.44 -3.00
N VAL A 79 -1.86 -6.31 -3.12
CA VAL A 79 -2.70 -6.99 -4.11
C VAL A 79 -3.46 -5.93 -4.91
N ILE A 80 -3.16 -5.88 -6.21
CA ILE A 80 -3.69 -4.86 -7.11
C ILE A 80 -5.08 -5.27 -7.60
N GLN A 81 -6.06 -4.43 -7.36
CA GLN A 81 -7.46 -4.62 -7.72
C GLN A 81 -7.82 -3.97 -9.06
N ASP A 82 -7.26 -2.79 -9.34
CA ASP A 82 -7.60 -2.02 -10.53
C ASP A 82 -6.43 -1.16 -11.07
N ARG A 83 -6.66 -0.55 -12.23
CA ARG A 83 -5.63 0.25 -12.92
C ARG A 83 -5.30 1.55 -12.17
N GLU A 84 -6.26 2.15 -11.49
CA GLU A 84 -6.03 3.39 -10.74
C GLU A 84 -5.18 3.09 -9.49
N GLU A 85 -5.36 1.93 -8.84
CA GLU A 85 -4.46 1.46 -7.79
C GLU A 85 -3.04 1.25 -8.34
N MET A 86 -2.88 0.62 -9.51
CA MET A 86 -1.56 0.48 -10.14
C MET A 86 -0.89 1.86 -10.42
N GLU A 87 -1.65 2.84 -10.91
CA GLU A 87 -1.15 4.19 -11.15
C GLU A 87 -0.73 4.90 -9.85
N PHE A 88 -1.50 4.72 -8.77
CA PHE A 88 -1.11 5.21 -7.45
C PHE A 88 0.20 4.57 -6.98
N ILE A 89 0.34 3.25 -7.14
CA ILE A 89 1.57 2.53 -6.77
C ILE A 89 2.77 3.01 -7.60
N GLN A 90 2.60 3.26 -8.89
CA GLN A 90 3.63 3.85 -9.74
C GLN A 90 4.08 5.22 -9.20
N ASN A 91 3.14 6.06 -8.78
CA ASN A 91 3.43 7.40 -8.27
C ASN A 91 4.23 7.37 -6.96
N ILE A 92 3.82 6.55 -5.98
CA ILE A 92 4.50 6.48 -4.67
C ILE A 92 5.88 5.80 -4.77
N THR A 93 6.08 4.94 -5.76
CA THR A 93 7.37 4.31 -6.05
C THR A 93 8.27 5.15 -6.96
N GLN A 94 7.81 6.34 -7.36
CA GLN A 94 8.49 7.25 -8.28
C GLN A 94 8.83 6.60 -9.63
N GLY A 95 8.10 5.54 -10.01
CA GLY A 95 8.26 4.79 -11.26
C GLY A 95 9.63 4.14 -11.50
N THR A 96 10.59 4.26 -10.57
CA THR A 96 11.97 3.81 -10.73
C THR A 96 12.33 2.69 -9.76
N ASN A 97 11.67 2.62 -8.61
CA ASN A 97 11.89 1.55 -7.66
C ASN A 97 11.25 0.26 -8.17
N LEU A 98 12.04 -0.81 -8.12
CA LEU A 98 11.58 -2.18 -8.31
C LEU A 98 10.97 -2.63 -6.97
N VAL A 99 9.70 -3.02 -6.98
CA VAL A 99 9.00 -3.39 -5.75
C VAL A 99 8.33 -4.75 -5.88
N TRP A 100 8.52 -5.60 -4.88
CA TRP A 100 7.75 -6.81 -4.70
C TRP A 100 6.30 -6.49 -4.39
N ILE A 101 5.42 -7.31 -4.95
CA ILE A 101 3.98 -7.33 -4.67
C ILE A 101 3.58 -8.74 -4.23
N GLY A 102 2.38 -8.88 -3.67
CA GLY A 102 1.86 -10.13 -3.17
C GLY A 102 1.46 -11.11 -4.27
N LEU A 103 2.29 -11.32 -5.29
CA LEU A 103 2.02 -12.17 -6.44
C LEU A 103 3.10 -13.26 -6.55
N THR A 104 2.68 -14.51 -6.64
CA THR A 104 3.58 -15.67 -6.78
C THR A 104 2.96 -16.73 -7.70
N ILE A 105 3.74 -17.74 -8.05
CA ILE A 105 3.25 -18.89 -8.83
C ILE A 105 2.94 -20.05 -7.91
N LYS A 106 1.66 -20.44 -7.88
CA LYS A 106 1.22 -21.59 -7.09
C LYS A 106 1.46 -22.89 -7.86
N SER A 107 2.21 -23.81 -7.25
CA SER A 107 2.37 -25.18 -7.76
C SER A 107 1.20 -26.06 -7.30
N PRO A 108 0.73 -27.06 -8.09
CA PRO A 108 1.27 -27.53 -9.38
C PRO A 108 0.69 -26.82 -10.61
N GLU A 109 -0.30 -25.94 -10.42
CA GLU A 109 -1.07 -25.33 -11.52
C GLU A 109 -0.26 -24.34 -12.37
N LYS A 110 0.89 -23.88 -11.87
CA LYS A 110 1.78 -22.89 -12.52
C LYS A 110 1.03 -21.62 -12.92
N LYS A 111 0.13 -21.15 -12.03
CA LYS A 111 -0.66 -19.94 -12.24
C LYS A 111 -0.26 -18.84 -11.28
N TRP A 112 -0.23 -17.62 -11.79
CA TRP A 112 -0.09 -16.40 -11.01
C TRP A 112 -1.26 -16.26 -10.05
N THR A 113 -0.94 -16.21 -8.76
CA THR A 113 -1.90 -16.16 -7.67
C THR A 113 -1.48 -15.07 -6.70
N TRP A 114 -2.43 -14.25 -6.29
CA TRP A 114 -2.23 -13.25 -5.26
C TRP A 114 -2.16 -13.90 -3.88
N VAL A 115 -1.55 -13.21 -2.91
CA VAL A 115 -1.45 -13.66 -1.51
C VAL A 115 -2.81 -13.80 -0.81
N ASP A 116 -3.84 -13.11 -1.30
CA ASP A 116 -5.24 -13.28 -0.85
C ASP A 116 -5.93 -14.50 -1.47
N THR A 117 -5.18 -15.36 -2.16
CA THR A 117 -5.61 -16.57 -2.88
C THR A 117 -6.39 -16.34 -4.17
N SER A 118 -6.65 -15.09 -4.56
CA SER A 118 -7.32 -14.80 -5.83
C SER A 118 -6.38 -15.03 -7.03
N PRO A 119 -6.90 -15.53 -8.17
CA PRO A 119 -6.10 -15.67 -9.38
C PRO A 119 -5.86 -14.31 -10.05
N LEU A 120 -4.69 -14.14 -10.67
CA LEU A 120 -4.42 -12.94 -11.45
C LEU A 120 -5.22 -12.96 -12.76
N ASP A 121 -5.97 -11.89 -13.01
CA ASP A 121 -6.51 -11.61 -14.34
C ASP A 121 -5.42 -11.00 -15.24
N GLN A 122 -4.79 -11.87 -16.05
CA GLN A 122 -3.73 -11.46 -16.98
C GLN A 122 -4.23 -10.63 -18.16
N SER A 123 -5.54 -10.54 -18.40
CA SER A 123 -6.10 -9.63 -19.41
C SER A 123 -6.05 -8.17 -18.96
N LEU A 124 -6.19 -7.94 -17.64
CA LEU A 124 -6.07 -6.62 -17.02
C LEU A 124 -4.61 -6.28 -16.71
N PHE A 125 -3.86 -7.25 -16.17
CA PHE A 125 -2.49 -7.09 -15.73
C PHE A 125 -1.57 -8.14 -16.36
N PRO A 126 -1.10 -7.92 -17.60
CA PRO A 126 -0.18 -8.85 -18.24
C PRO A 126 1.15 -8.90 -17.49
N VAL A 127 1.65 -10.11 -17.26
CA VAL A 127 2.96 -10.34 -16.61
C VAL A 127 4.04 -10.50 -17.67
N THR A 128 5.11 -9.71 -17.56
CA THR A 128 6.29 -9.82 -18.44
C THR A 128 7.36 -10.69 -17.79
N GLY A 129 7.71 -11.82 -18.41
CA GLY A 129 8.78 -12.72 -17.96
C GLY A 129 8.35 -14.19 -17.89
N SER A 130 9.19 -15.05 -17.31
CA SER A 130 8.92 -16.49 -17.21
C SER A 130 7.88 -16.81 -16.11
N ALA A 131 7.11 -17.87 -16.28
CA ALA A 131 6.16 -18.36 -15.29
C ALA A 131 6.66 -19.67 -14.66
N GLU A 132 7.79 -19.61 -13.94
CA GLU A 132 8.44 -20.74 -13.31
C GLU A 132 8.09 -20.89 -11.81
N GLY A 133 8.29 -22.08 -11.24
CA GLY A 133 7.88 -22.36 -9.86
C GLY A 133 8.58 -21.51 -8.77
N ASN A 134 9.70 -20.86 -9.10
CA ASN A 134 10.44 -19.95 -8.19
C ASN A 134 10.32 -18.47 -8.63
N SER A 135 9.31 -18.15 -9.43
CA SER A 135 9.05 -16.78 -9.90
C SER A 135 8.05 -16.06 -9.00
N CYS A 136 8.39 -14.82 -8.66
CA CYS A 136 7.59 -13.89 -7.89
C CYS A 136 7.31 -12.63 -8.72
N GLY A 137 6.17 -12.00 -8.46
CA GLY A 137 5.73 -10.81 -9.17
C GLY A 137 6.28 -9.54 -8.53
N MET A 138 6.81 -8.65 -9.37
CA MET A 138 7.25 -7.32 -8.99
C MET A 138 6.70 -6.27 -9.94
N ILE A 139 6.61 -5.02 -9.49
CA ILE A 139 6.27 -3.89 -10.34
C ILE A 139 7.55 -3.22 -10.81
N ARG A 140 7.61 -2.94 -12.11
CA ARG A 140 8.56 -2.04 -12.72
C ARG A 140 7.80 -1.00 -13.53
N ARG A 141 7.88 0.27 -13.10
CA ARG A 141 7.07 1.37 -13.63
C ARG A 141 5.57 1.15 -13.37
N ASN A 142 4.83 0.71 -14.38
CA ASN A 142 3.38 0.50 -14.36
C ASN A 142 3.00 -0.90 -14.88
N ARG A 143 3.91 -1.86 -14.73
CA ARG A 143 3.77 -3.22 -15.29
C ARG A 143 4.22 -4.24 -14.27
N ILE A 144 3.55 -5.39 -14.31
CA ILE A 144 3.95 -6.56 -13.54
C ILE A 144 5.01 -7.33 -14.34
N ASN A 145 6.09 -7.64 -13.66
CA ASN A 145 7.20 -8.40 -14.17
C ASN A 145 7.42 -9.63 -13.27
N SER A 146 7.86 -10.71 -13.90
CA SER A 146 8.30 -11.91 -13.19
C SER A 146 9.79 -11.81 -12.90
N GLU A 147 10.18 -12.14 -11.68
CA GLU A 147 11.58 -12.23 -11.28
C GLU A 147 11.78 -13.36 -10.26
N SER A 148 13.02 -13.82 -10.09
CA SER A 148 13.37 -14.82 -9.08
C SER A 148 13.00 -14.35 -7.68
N CYS A 149 12.28 -15.18 -6.90
CA CYS A 149 11.89 -14.86 -5.53
C CYS A 149 13.09 -14.62 -4.58
N ASN A 150 14.29 -15.03 -4.99
CA ASN A 150 15.54 -14.88 -4.24
C ASN A 150 16.32 -13.61 -4.62
N THR A 151 15.71 -12.69 -5.37
CA THR A 151 16.27 -11.37 -5.62
C THR A 151 15.79 -10.38 -4.55
N GLU A 152 16.62 -9.41 -4.21
CA GLU A 152 16.28 -8.39 -3.23
C GLU A 152 15.64 -7.17 -3.91
N PHE A 153 14.41 -6.86 -3.54
CA PHE A 153 13.74 -5.61 -3.91
C PHE A 153 13.05 -5.00 -2.70
N LYS A 154 12.71 -3.72 -2.82
CA LYS A 154 11.75 -3.09 -1.90
C LYS A 154 10.41 -3.82 -2.00
N TRP A 155 9.51 -3.62 -1.04
CA TRP A 155 8.18 -4.22 -1.08
C TRP A 155 7.13 -3.23 -0.60
N ILE A 156 5.88 -3.55 -0.88
CA ILE A 156 4.73 -2.75 -0.45
C ILE A 156 3.79 -3.63 0.36
N CYS A 157 3.43 -3.12 1.54
CA CYS A 157 2.35 -3.67 2.35
C CYS A 157 1.10 -2.77 2.23
N GLN A 158 -0.08 -3.38 2.38
CA GLN A 158 -1.38 -2.75 2.38
C GLN A 158 -2.21 -3.20 3.59
N MET A 159 -3.14 -2.36 4.03
CA MET A 159 -4.21 -2.70 4.95
C MET A 159 -5.44 -1.83 4.69
N GLU A 160 -6.59 -2.23 5.18
CA GLU A 160 -7.79 -1.38 5.16
C GLU A 160 -7.62 -0.19 6.11
N ALA A 161 -8.12 0.97 5.71
CA ALA A 161 -8.14 2.16 6.53
C ALA A 161 -9.13 2.00 7.69
N ILE A 162 -8.78 2.55 8.85
CA ILE A 162 -9.59 2.42 10.07
C ILE A 162 -10.71 3.45 9.99
N LEU A 163 -11.96 2.98 10.06
CA LEU A 163 -13.13 3.84 10.21
C LEU A 163 -13.26 4.29 11.67
N LEU A 164 -13.30 5.60 11.90
CA LEU A 164 -13.51 6.22 13.21
C LEU A 164 -14.98 6.59 13.46
#